data_AF-A0A8T3LXJ9-F1
#
_entry.id   AF-A0A8T3LXJ9-F1
#
_cell.length_a   1.000
_cell.length_b   1.000
_cell.length_c   1.000
_cell.angle_alpha   90.00
_cell.angle_beta   90.00
_cell.angle_gamma   90.00
#
_symmetry.space_group_name_H-M   'P 1'
#
loop_
_entity.id
_entity.type
_entity.pdbx_description
1 polymer ?
#
loop_
_entity_poly.entity_id
_entity_poly.type
_entity_poly.pdbx_seq_one_letter_code
_entity_poly.pdbx_strand_id
1 'polypeptide(L)'
;MGEETDPAALISDLDKALPLLARDAIAAAMAAGAIPGPEGVALSGHLRQVATDEVRDVERLAARVATMGGSPSVTIGHIKTAAGWRATLKSLLTMQREALDAVVAAIPADADDAEGEATEHLLEHVVARKRDAIELIERALH
;
A
#
# COMPACT_ATOMS: atom_id res chain seq x y z
N MET A 1 11.85 12.35 26.44
CA MET A 1 10.42 12.28 26.80
C MET A 1 9.74 12.45 25.47
N GLY A 2 9.36 11.33 24.85
CA GLY A 2 8.54 11.32 23.66
C GLY A 2 7.19 11.97 23.93
N GLU A 3 6.58 12.45 22.87
CA GLU A 3 5.30 13.14 22.92
C GLU A 3 4.18 12.10 22.94
N GLU A 4 3.11 12.37 23.69
CA GLU A 4 1.91 11.52 23.65
C GLU A 4 1.31 11.59 22.25
N THR A 5 0.95 10.44 21.67
CA THR A 5 0.44 10.35 20.30
C THR A 5 -0.87 11.13 20.20
N ASP A 6 -0.96 12.10 19.29
CA ASP A 6 -2.22 12.73 18.93
C ASP A 6 -3.01 11.79 17.99
N PRO A 7 -4.11 11.15 18.45
CA PRO A 7 -4.84 10.20 17.62
C PRO A 7 -5.46 10.87 16.40
N ALA A 8 -5.82 12.16 16.47
CA ALA A 8 -6.41 12.87 15.35
C ALA A 8 -5.38 13.13 14.24
N ALA A 9 -4.15 13.48 14.61
CA ALA A 9 -3.04 13.62 13.66
C ALA A 9 -2.72 12.27 13.01
N LEU A 10 -2.63 11.21 13.80
CA LEU A 10 -2.32 9.88 13.29
C LEU A 10 -3.43 9.34 12.36
N ILE A 11 -4.70 9.53 12.71
CA ILE A 11 -5.82 9.23 11.82
C ILE A 11 -5.69 9.99 10.49
N SER A 12 -5.38 11.28 10.55
CA SER A 12 -5.21 12.13 9.35
C SER A 12 -4.10 11.63 8.43
N ASP A 13 -3.00 11.13 8.99
CA ASP A 13 -1.90 10.58 8.21
C ASP A 13 -2.23 9.20 7.62
N LEU A 14 -2.88 8.33 8.39
CA LEU A 14 -3.37 7.05 7.89
C LEU A 14 -4.41 7.22 6.76
N ASP A 15 -5.29 8.22 6.88
CA ASP A 15 -6.29 8.54 5.86
C ASP A 15 -5.67 9.03 4.54
N LYS A 16 -4.43 9.55 4.55
CA LYS A 16 -3.69 9.87 3.32
C LYS A 16 -3.10 8.61 2.66
N ALA A 17 -2.63 7.65 3.45
CA ALA A 17 -2.04 6.41 2.96
C ALA A 17 -3.09 5.40 2.47
N LEU A 18 -4.22 5.28 3.19
CA LEU A 18 -5.27 4.30 2.94
C LEU A 18 -5.79 4.27 1.48
N PRO A 19 -6.14 5.39 0.82
CA PRO A 19 -6.61 5.37 -0.56
C PRO A 19 -5.53 4.93 -1.56
N LEU A 20 -4.23 5.17 -1.26
CA LEU A 20 -3.13 4.74 -2.12
C LEU A 20 -2.92 3.22 -2.00
N LEU A 21 -3.00 2.65 -0.80
CA LEU A 21 -3.00 1.20 -0.60
C LEU A 21 -4.17 0.53 -1.33
N ALA A 22 -5.37 1.09 -1.23
CA ALA A 22 -6.54 0.56 -1.89
C ALA A 22 -6.45 0.66 -3.42
N ARG A 23 -5.91 1.76 -3.94
CA ARG A 23 -5.61 1.93 -5.37
C ARG A 23 -4.64 0.88 -5.85
N ASP A 24 -3.55 0.68 -5.12
CA ASP A 24 -2.49 -0.25 -5.51
C ASP A 24 -3.01 -1.69 -5.59
N ALA A 25 -3.83 -2.10 -4.61
CA ALA A 25 -4.44 -3.43 -4.60
C ALA A 25 -5.26 -3.69 -5.87
N ILE A 26 -6.08 -2.73 -6.27
CA ILE A 26 -6.88 -2.80 -7.51
C ILE A 26 -5.97 -2.75 -8.74
N ALA A 27 -4.95 -1.89 -8.75
CA ALA A 27 -4.02 -1.78 -9.86
C ALA A 27 -3.23 -3.08 -10.10
N ALA A 28 -2.78 -3.74 -9.03
CA ALA A 28 -2.11 -5.04 -9.09
C ALA A 28 -3.05 -6.13 -9.61
N ALA A 29 -4.30 -6.16 -9.16
CA ALA A 29 -5.31 -7.09 -9.66
C ALA A 29 -5.62 -6.87 -11.15
N MET A 30 -5.75 -5.61 -11.58
CA MET A 30 -5.94 -5.25 -12.99
C MET A 30 -4.73 -5.66 -13.83
N ALA A 31 -3.50 -5.38 -13.36
CA ALA A 31 -2.27 -5.77 -14.05
C ALA A 31 -2.17 -7.30 -14.22
N ALA A 32 -2.56 -8.06 -13.19
CA ALA A 32 -2.57 -9.52 -13.25
C ALA A 32 -3.51 -10.09 -14.32
N GLY A 33 -4.57 -9.36 -14.69
CA GLY A 33 -5.53 -9.76 -15.72
C GLY A 33 -5.33 -9.11 -17.09
N ALA A 34 -4.63 -7.97 -17.15
CA ALA A 34 -4.51 -7.16 -18.36
C ALA A 34 -3.22 -7.41 -19.16
N ILE A 35 -2.20 -8.04 -18.56
CA ILE A 35 -0.95 -8.35 -19.25
C ILE A 35 -1.16 -9.57 -20.18
N PRO A 36 -1.03 -9.42 -21.51
CA PRO A 36 -1.18 -10.53 -22.44
C PRO A 36 0.10 -11.37 -22.54
N GLY A 37 -0.03 -12.55 -23.17
CA GLY A 37 1.12 -13.35 -23.60
C GLY A 37 1.83 -14.13 -22.49
N PRO A 38 3.00 -14.72 -22.79
CA PRO A 38 3.79 -15.51 -21.85
C PRO A 38 4.15 -14.76 -20.57
N GLU A 39 4.41 -13.46 -20.66
CA GLU A 39 4.71 -12.61 -19.50
C GLU A 39 3.52 -12.53 -18.54
N GLY A 40 2.30 -12.46 -19.07
CA GLY A 40 1.08 -12.50 -18.26
C GLY A 40 0.93 -13.82 -17.50
N VAL A 41 1.22 -14.94 -18.16
CA VAL A 41 1.20 -16.27 -17.51
C VAL A 41 2.23 -16.35 -16.39
N ALA A 42 3.44 -15.83 -16.61
CA ALA A 42 4.52 -15.86 -15.61
C ALA A 42 4.26 -14.92 -14.40
N LEU A 43 3.68 -13.74 -14.64
CA LEU A 43 3.56 -12.70 -13.61
C LEU A 43 2.20 -12.68 -12.89
N SER A 44 1.13 -13.19 -13.50
CA SER A 44 -0.23 -13.06 -12.96
C SER A 44 -0.38 -13.63 -11.55
N GLY A 45 0.26 -14.75 -11.22
CA GLY A 45 0.22 -15.33 -9.87
C GLY A 45 0.84 -14.40 -8.82
N HIS A 46 2.01 -13.83 -9.13
CA HIS A 46 2.71 -12.90 -8.25
C HIS A 46 1.91 -11.60 -8.06
N LEU A 47 1.36 -11.04 -9.15
CA LEU A 47 0.57 -9.81 -9.09
C LEU A 47 -0.76 -10.00 -8.33
N ARG A 48 -1.37 -11.19 -8.40
CA ARG A 48 -2.53 -11.54 -7.55
C ARG A 48 -2.16 -11.63 -6.08
N GLN A 49 -0.96 -12.15 -5.77
CA GLN A 49 -0.48 -12.21 -4.40
C GLN A 49 -0.26 -10.80 -3.86
N VAL A 50 0.39 -9.92 -4.62
CA VAL A 50 0.53 -8.49 -4.27
C VAL A 50 -0.84 -7.87 -3.98
N ALA A 51 -1.81 -8.03 -4.89
CA ALA A 51 -3.16 -7.49 -4.68
C ALA A 51 -3.81 -8.02 -3.39
N THR A 52 -3.64 -9.30 -3.09
CA THR A 52 -4.22 -9.93 -1.89
C THR A 52 -3.59 -9.38 -0.62
N ASP A 53 -2.27 -9.23 -0.60
CA ASP A 53 -1.56 -8.71 0.56
C ASP A 53 -1.86 -7.23 0.78
N GLU A 54 -2.03 -6.44 -0.28
CA GLU A 54 -2.44 -5.04 -0.16
C GLU A 54 -3.87 -4.87 0.36
N VAL A 55 -4.80 -5.75 -0.03
CA VAL A 55 -6.15 -5.75 0.57
C VAL A 55 -6.10 -6.01 2.08
N ARG A 56 -5.24 -6.93 2.53
CA ARG A 56 -5.04 -7.20 3.97
C ARG A 56 -4.45 -5.99 4.69
N ASP A 57 -3.58 -5.26 4.02
CA ASP A 57 -2.99 -4.04 4.59
C ASP A 57 -4.02 -2.93 4.70
N VAL A 58 -4.88 -2.76 3.69
CA VAL A 58 -6.04 -1.85 3.75
C VAL A 58 -6.96 -2.22 4.90
N GLU A 59 -7.29 -3.51 5.10
CA GLU A 59 -8.12 -3.98 6.20
C GLU A 59 -7.51 -3.60 7.56
N ARG A 60 -6.22 -3.88 7.76
CA ARG A 60 -5.51 -3.59 9.01
C ARG A 60 -5.43 -2.10 9.29
N LEU A 61 -5.16 -1.29 8.26
CA LEU A 61 -5.06 0.16 8.42
C LEU A 61 -6.43 0.78 8.71
N ALA A 62 -7.48 0.32 8.02
CA ALA A 62 -8.85 0.74 8.29
C ALA A 62 -9.31 0.36 9.70
N ALA A 63 -8.98 -0.86 10.15
CA ALA A 63 -9.23 -1.29 11.53
C ALA A 63 -8.49 -0.40 12.52
N ARG A 64 -7.23 -0.04 12.23
CA ARG A 64 -6.44 0.85 13.10
C ARG A 64 -7.08 2.23 13.24
N VAL A 65 -7.48 2.84 12.13
CA VAL A 65 -8.23 4.11 12.11
C VAL A 65 -9.51 4.00 12.96
N ALA A 66 -10.27 2.92 12.82
CA ALA A 66 -11.49 2.71 13.59
C ALA A 66 -11.23 2.54 15.09
N THR A 67 -10.15 1.86 15.50
CA THR A 67 -9.80 1.69 16.93
C THR A 67 -9.47 3.01 17.62
N MET A 68 -8.95 3.99 16.87
CA MET A 68 -8.66 5.35 17.38
C MET A 68 -9.87 6.29 17.31
N GLY A 69 -11.05 5.79 16.93
CA GLY A 69 -12.29 6.56 16.84
C GLY A 69 -12.53 7.26 15.49
N GLY A 70 -11.70 6.98 14.48
CA GLY A 70 -11.90 7.45 13.11
C GLY A 70 -12.94 6.63 12.34
N SER A 71 -13.30 7.11 11.16
CA SER A 71 -14.22 6.42 10.24
C SER A 71 -13.51 6.24 8.89
N PRO A 72 -12.87 5.08 8.63
CA PRO A 72 -12.05 4.90 7.44
C PRO A 72 -12.89 5.09 6.18
N SER A 73 -12.40 5.94 5.27
CA SER A 73 -13.07 6.26 4.02
C SER A 73 -12.06 6.32 2.90
N VAL A 74 -12.38 5.70 1.77
CA VAL A 74 -11.52 5.69 0.59
C VAL A 74 -12.30 6.13 -0.64
N THR A 75 -11.69 7.06 -1.39
CA THR A 75 -12.11 7.38 -2.74
C THR A 75 -10.97 7.02 -3.69
N ILE A 76 -11.20 6.02 -4.53
CA ILE A 76 -10.21 5.55 -5.50
C ILE A 76 -10.49 6.26 -6.83
N GLY A 77 -9.49 6.99 -7.32
CA GLY A 77 -9.54 7.66 -8.61
C GLY A 77 -9.52 6.69 -9.79
N HIS A 78 -9.47 7.23 -11.00
CA HIS A 78 -9.42 6.41 -12.20
C HIS A 78 -8.07 5.68 -12.32
N ILE A 79 -8.09 4.35 -12.28
CA ILE A 79 -6.91 3.50 -12.50
C ILE A 79 -6.85 3.11 -13.97
N LYS A 80 -5.72 3.39 -14.62
CA LYS A 80 -5.51 3.03 -16.03
C LYS A 80 -4.28 2.15 -16.17
N THR A 81 -4.45 0.96 -16.75
CA THR A 81 -3.32 0.14 -17.19
C THR A 81 -2.76 0.69 -18.50
N ALA A 82 -1.44 0.84 -18.58
CA ALA A 82 -0.78 1.23 -19.82
C ALA A 82 -0.77 0.10 -20.85
N ALA A 83 -0.56 0.44 -22.12
CA ALA A 83 -0.50 -0.53 -23.21
C ALA A 83 0.81 -1.32 -23.19
N GLY A 84 0.72 -2.64 -23.06
CA GLY A 84 1.86 -3.54 -23.05
C GLY A 84 2.45 -3.75 -21.65
N TRP A 85 2.98 -4.95 -21.43
CA TRP A 85 3.31 -5.46 -20.10
C TRP A 85 4.35 -4.60 -19.35
N ARG A 86 5.42 -4.17 -20.04
CA ARG A 86 6.46 -3.30 -19.43
C ARG A 86 5.89 -1.96 -18.99
N ALA A 87 5.00 -1.38 -19.79
CA ALA A 87 4.38 -0.10 -19.45
C ALA A 87 3.42 -0.27 -18.27
N THR A 88 2.65 -1.37 -18.23
CA THR A 88 1.80 -1.72 -17.09
C THR A 88 2.63 -1.86 -15.81
N LEU A 89 3.72 -2.63 -15.83
CA LEU A 89 4.60 -2.81 -14.66
C LEU A 89 5.28 -1.53 -14.21
N LYS A 90 5.74 -0.67 -15.14
CA LYS A 90 6.29 0.64 -14.79
C LYS A 90 5.27 1.53 -14.10
N SER A 91 4.03 1.54 -14.60
CA SER A 91 2.95 2.29 -13.96
C SER A 91 2.65 1.76 -12.56
N LEU A 92 2.62 0.42 -12.40
CA LEU A 92 2.42 -0.21 -11.11
C LEU A 92 3.55 0.11 -10.14
N LEU A 93 4.81 0.07 -10.59
CA LEU A 93 5.98 0.41 -9.80
C LEU A 93 5.92 1.86 -9.29
N THR A 94 5.51 2.81 -10.12
CA THR A 94 5.31 4.21 -9.70
C THR A 94 4.25 4.29 -8.61
N MET A 95 3.10 3.64 -8.80
CA MET A 95 2.02 3.63 -7.82
C MET A 95 2.46 3.02 -6.48
N GLN A 96 3.18 1.89 -6.53
CA GLN A 96 3.72 1.22 -5.35
C GLN A 96 4.68 2.09 -4.54
N ARG A 97 5.54 2.86 -5.23
CA ARG A 97 6.47 3.81 -4.58
C ARG A 97 5.73 4.99 -3.94
N GLU A 98 4.74 5.56 -4.64
CA GLU A 98 3.92 6.63 -4.07
C GLU A 98 3.21 6.19 -2.79
N ALA A 99 2.66 4.97 -2.77
CA ALA A 99 2.01 4.44 -1.58
C ALA A 99 3.02 4.09 -0.48
N LEU A 100 4.22 3.59 -0.83
CA LEU A 100 5.29 3.37 0.13
C LEU A 100 5.68 4.67 0.83
N ASP A 101 5.88 5.75 0.08
CA ASP A 101 6.23 7.06 0.63
C ASP A 101 5.15 7.58 1.57
N ALA A 102 3.87 7.38 1.22
CA ALA A 102 2.75 7.78 2.08
C ALA A 102 2.67 6.95 3.38
N VAL A 103 2.91 5.64 3.32
CA VAL A 103 2.94 4.78 4.51
C VAL A 103 4.10 5.17 5.42
N VAL A 104 5.30 5.41 4.87
CA VAL A 104 6.47 5.85 5.63
C VAL A 104 6.21 7.21 6.28
N ALA A 105 5.60 8.14 5.56
CA ALA A 105 5.26 9.46 6.10
C ALA A 105 4.22 9.41 7.24
N ALA A 106 3.42 8.34 7.32
CA ALA A 106 2.44 8.14 8.38
C ALA A 106 2.99 7.43 9.62
N ILE A 107 4.26 6.99 9.60
CA ILE A 107 4.88 6.37 10.77
C ILE A 107 5.07 7.46 11.83
N PRO A 108 4.47 7.32 13.03
CA PRO A 108 4.63 8.30 14.09
C PRO A 108 6.10 8.34 14.52
N ALA A 109 6.69 9.53 14.52
CA ALA A 109 8.05 9.72 15.01
C ALA A 109 8.04 9.82 16.54
N ASP A 110 8.93 9.10 17.20
CA ASP A 110 9.22 9.23 18.64
C ASP A 110 7.99 9.05 19.56
N ALA A 111 7.06 8.17 19.18
CA ALA A 111 5.92 7.83 20.04
C ALA A 111 6.38 6.99 21.24
N ASP A 112 6.17 7.51 22.45
CA ASP A 112 6.51 6.84 23.72
C ASP A 112 5.27 6.17 24.38
N ASP A 113 4.17 6.04 23.64
CA ASP A 113 2.93 5.42 24.11
C ASP A 113 2.53 4.16 23.29
N ALA A 114 1.68 3.33 23.90
CA ALA A 114 1.28 2.06 23.31
C ALA A 114 0.50 2.23 21.98
N GLU A 115 -0.16 3.38 21.78
CA GLU A 115 -0.99 3.64 20.61
C GLU A 115 -0.13 4.00 19.39
N GLY A 116 0.88 4.84 19.58
CA GLY A 116 1.88 5.12 18.56
C GLY A 116 2.71 3.89 18.22
N GLU A 117 3.23 3.16 19.22
CA GLU A 117 4.05 1.96 19.02
C GLU A 117 3.31 0.87 18.23
N ALA A 118 2.04 0.61 18.57
CA ALA A 118 1.23 -0.35 17.83
C ALA A 118 0.98 0.07 16.37
N THR A 119 0.88 1.37 16.11
CA THR A 119 0.69 1.91 14.76
C THR A 119 1.98 1.88 13.95
N GLU A 120 3.10 2.24 14.58
CA GLU A 120 4.44 2.12 14.00
C GLU A 120 4.70 0.68 13.55
N HIS A 121 4.54 -0.31 14.43
CA HIS A 121 4.76 -1.71 14.08
C HIS A 121 3.86 -2.23 12.95
N LEU A 122 2.61 -1.76 12.91
CA LEU A 122 1.71 -2.07 11.80
C LEU A 122 2.27 -1.50 10.49
N LEU A 123 2.65 -0.23 10.48
CA LEU A 123 3.14 0.47 9.31
C LEU A 123 4.49 -0.08 8.84
N GLU A 124 5.41 -0.43 9.74
CA GLU A 124 6.67 -1.12 9.42
C GLU A 124 6.42 -2.43 8.67
N HIS A 125 5.42 -3.20 9.10
CA HIS A 125 5.01 -4.42 8.41
C HIS A 125 4.47 -4.14 7.00
N VAL A 126 3.71 -3.05 6.81
CA VAL A 126 3.21 -2.64 5.49
C VAL A 126 4.38 -2.17 4.60
N VAL A 127 5.32 -1.39 5.16
CA VAL A 127 6.54 -0.94 4.47
C VAL A 127 7.35 -2.13 3.97
N ALA A 128 7.58 -3.14 4.80
CA ALA A 128 8.29 -4.35 4.41
C ALA A 128 7.63 -5.04 3.22
N ARG A 129 6.30 -5.29 3.30
CA ARG A 129 5.55 -5.92 2.19
C ARG A 129 5.57 -5.10 0.91
N LYS A 130 5.48 -3.77 1.00
CA LYS A 130 5.57 -2.90 -0.18
C LYS A 130 6.94 -2.95 -0.83
N ARG A 131 8.02 -3.00 -0.04
CA ARG A 131 9.38 -3.16 -0.57
C ARG A 131 9.53 -4.49 -1.32
N ASP A 132 8.96 -5.58 -0.80
CA ASP A 132 8.98 -6.88 -1.48
C ASP A 132 8.21 -6.83 -2.82
N ALA A 133 7.05 -6.17 -2.86
CA ALA A 133 6.28 -5.98 -4.09
C ALA A 133 7.02 -5.12 -5.12
N ILE A 134 7.66 -4.03 -4.68
CA ILE A 134 8.49 -3.15 -5.51
C ILE A 134 9.65 -3.95 -6.12
N GLU A 135 10.38 -4.70 -5.28
CA GLU A 135 11.52 -5.48 -5.74
C GLU A 135 11.10 -6.55 -6.75
N LEU A 136 9.96 -7.22 -6.52
CA LEU A 136 9.38 -8.16 -7.47
C LEU A 136 9.13 -7.51 -8.85
N ILE A 137 8.53 -6.32 -8.86
CA ILE A 137 8.23 -5.60 -10.11
C ILE A 137 9.52 -5.12 -10.79
N GLU A 138 10.50 -4.64 -10.03
CA GLU A 138 11.81 -4.23 -10.53
C GLU A 138 12.54 -5.41 -11.19
N ARG A 139 12.61 -6.57 -10.52
CA ARG A 139 13.23 -7.78 -11.07
C ARG A 139 12.53 -8.23 -12.36
N ALA A 140 11.22 -8.09 -12.47
CA ALA A 140 10.47 -8.43 -13.68
C ALA A 140 10.71 -7.47 -14.86
N LEU A 141 11.19 -6.26 -14.60
CA LEU A 141 11.51 -5.25 -15.62
C LEU A 141 12.93 -5.38 -16.20
N HIS A 142 13.82 -6.09 -15.50
CA HIS A 142 15.19 -6.39 -15.92
C HIS A 142 15.25 -7.63 -16.82
#